data_AF-A0A6P0Z9P5-F1
#
_entry.id   AF-A0A6P0Z9P5-F1
#
_cell.length_a   1.000
_cell.length_b   1.000
_cell.length_c   1.000
_cell.angle_alpha   90.00
_cell.angle_beta   90.00
_cell.angle_gamma   90.00
#
_symmetry.space_group_name_H-M   'P 1'
#
loop_
_entity.id
_entity.type
_entity.pdbx_description
1 polymer ?
#
loop_
_entity_poly.entity_id
_entity_poly.type
_entity_poly.pdbx_seq_one_letter_code
_entity_poly.pdbx_strand_id
1 'polypeptide(L)'
;VKAPESLTSSLRFSGALTKMLEEDPSLAWEQHGDTNEIILWGQGDIHLKVALDRLRRKYNLPMTTGWPQVPYKETIRKTTSSHGRYKHQSGGHGQFGDVYLEIKPQHRGEGFREFGRTRVGKEKFFTNVFRCCFVCIKCLT
;
A
#
# COMPACT_ATOMS: atom_id res chain seq x y z
N VAL A 1 13.58 -4.62 8.12
CA VAL A 1 13.34 -5.98 8.66
C VAL A 1 12.09 -6.52 7.99
N LYS A 2 12.15 -7.71 7.38
CA LYS A 2 10.97 -8.30 6.74
C LYS A 2 10.04 -8.84 7.83
N ALA A 3 8.76 -8.46 7.77
CA ALA A 3 7.75 -8.90 8.72
C ALA A 3 7.63 -10.45 8.73
N PRO A 4 7.33 -11.06 9.88
CA PRO A 4 7.28 -12.50 9.99
C PRO A 4 6.00 -13.06 9.33
N GLU A 5 6.08 -14.28 8.76
CA GLU A 5 5.09 -14.85 7.85
C GLU A 5 3.74 -15.23 8.51
N SER A 6 3.64 -15.24 9.84
CA SER A 6 2.42 -15.65 10.55
C SER A 6 1.79 -14.53 11.40
N LEU A 7 0.47 -14.52 11.49
CA LEU A 7 -0.30 -13.58 12.32
C LEU A 7 0.08 -13.68 13.81
N THR A 8 0.33 -14.89 14.30
CA THR A 8 0.76 -15.10 15.69
C THR A 8 2.13 -14.48 15.97
N SER A 9 3.04 -14.52 14.98
CA SER A 9 4.36 -13.91 15.12
C SER A 9 4.33 -12.38 15.04
N SER A 10 3.39 -11.77 14.31
CA SER A 10 3.29 -10.30 14.24
C SER A 10 2.86 -9.69 15.57
N LEU A 11 1.96 -10.33 16.31
CA LEU A 11 1.52 -9.90 17.64
C LEU A 11 2.65 -10.04 18.69
N ARG A 12 3.43 -11.13 18.62
CA ARG A 12 4.60 -11.30 19.48
C ARG A 12 5.71 -10.29 19.15
N PHE A 13 5.85 -9.96 17.88
CA PHE A 13 6.82 -8.99 17.39
C PHE A 13 6.51 -7.57 17.88
N SER A 14 5.26 -7.10 17.76
CA SER A 14 4.88 -5.76 18.24
C SER A 14 5.10 -5.62 19.75
N GLY A 15 4.71 -6.64 20.54
CA GLY A 15 4.95 -6.65 21.98
C GLY A 15 6.44 -6.69 22.37
N ALA A 16 7.28 -7.35 21.57
CA ALA A 16 8.73 -7.37 21.79
C ALA A 16 9.36 -6.00 21.48
N LEU A 17 8.92 -5.33 20.42
CA LEU A 17 9.41 -3.99 20.06
C LEU A 17 9.05 -2.96 21.13
N THR A 18 7.83 -2.96 21.67
CA THR A 18 7.44 -2.02 22.73
C THR A 18 8.32 -2.15 23.96
N LYS A 19 8.57 -3.38 24.42
CA LYS A 19 9.49 -3.63 25.55
C LYS A 19 10.92 -3.22 25.25
N MET A 20 11.37 -3.39 24.00
CA MET A 20 12.71 -2.99 23.60
C MET A 20 12.86 -1.46 23.55
N LEU A 21 11.82 -0.73 23.14
CA LEU A 21 11.79 0.73 23.19
C LEU A 21 11.80 1.29 24.62
N GLU A 22 11.15 0.59 25.55
CA GLU A 22 11.19 0.94 26.98
C GLU A 22 12.60 0.76 27.57
N GLU A 23 13.33 -0.27 27.13
CA GLU A 23 14.70 -0.53 27.55
C GLU A 23 15.72 0.43 26.91
N ASP A 24 15.51 0.80 25.64
CA ASP A 24 16.39 1.70 24.89
C ASP A 24 15.58 2.72 24.07
N PRO A 25 15.46 3.97 24.54
CA PRO A 25 14.70 5.02 23.86
C PRO A 25 15.40 5.57 22.60
N SER A 26 16.65 5.13 22.31
CA SER A 26 17.37 5.55 21.11
C SER A 26 17.04 4.70 19.88
N LEU A 27 16.24 3.64 20.06
CA LEU A 27 15.64 2.89 18.97
C LEU A 27 14.29 3.50 18.60
N ALA A 28 13.97 3.48 17.32
CA ALA A 28 12.63 3.81 16.83
C ALA A 28 12.27 2.82 15.73
N TRP A 29 10.98 2.53 15.55
CA TRP A 29 10.54 1.67 14.47
C TRP A 29 9.33 2.26 13.76
N GLU A 30 9.21 1.96 12.48
CA GLU A 30 8.13 2.40 11.62
C GLU A 30 7.70 1.24 10.71
N GLN A 31 6.41 1.17 10.38
CA GLN A 31 5.89 0.24 9.39
C GLN A 31 5.51 1.00 8.13
N HIS A 32 6.09 0.60 6.99
CA HIS A 32 5.69 1.14 5.71
C HIS A 32 4.40 0.46 5.23
N GLY A 33 3.36 1.27 4.98
CA GLY A 33 2.06 0.79 4.50
C GLY A 33 2.08 0.21 3.08
N ASP A 34 2.99 0.67 2.23
CA ASP A 34 3.05 0.27 0.82
C ASP A 34 3.81 -1.06 0.63
N THR A 35 4.93 -1.25 1.34
CA THR A 35 5.78 -2.44 1.22
C THR A 35 5.52 -3.51 2.29
N ASN A 36 4.72 -3.19 3.32
CA ASN A 36 4.54 -4.00 4.52
C ASN A 36 5.87 -4.40 5.21
N GLU A 37 6.89 -3.59 5.02
CA GLU A 37 8.19 -3.74 5.67
C GLU A 37 8.23 -2.95 6.97
N ILE A 38 9.00 -3.45 7.94
CA ILE A 38 9.22 -2.77 9.21
C ILE A 38 10.65 -2.22 9.21
N ILE A 39 10.78 -0.90 9.31
CA ILE A 39 12.05 -0.21 9.42
C ILE A 39 12.38 -0.03 10.90
N LEU A 40 13.60 -0.42 11.27
CA LEU A 40 14.16 -0.19 12.59
C LEU A 40 15.26 0.86 12.44
N TRP A 41 15.12 1.95 13.17
CA TRP A 41 16.07 3.04 13.29
C TRP A 41 16.90 2.85 14.56
N GLY A 42 18.17 3.23 14.49
CA GLY A 42 19.07 3.23 15.63
C GLY A 42 20.25 4.16 15.38
N GLN A 43 21.01 4.43 16.44
CA GLN A 43 22.15 5.34 16.42
C GLN A 43 23.27 4.94 15.43
N GLY A 44 23.36 3.67 15.06
CA GLY A 44 24.31 3.19 14.06
C GLY A 44 24.25 1.68 13.83
N ASP A 45 25.09 1.18 12.93
CA ASP A 45 25.08 -0.21 12.47
C ASP A 45 25.33 -1.22 13.59
N ILE A 46 26.24 -0.90 14.51
CA ILE A 46 26.57 -1.75 15.66
C ILE A 46 25.36 -1.83 16.59
N HIS A 47 24.70 -0.70 16.82
CA HIS A 47 23.52 -0.66 17.68
C HIS A 47 22.40 -1.52 17.08
N LEU A 48 22.13 -1.39 15.79
CA LEU A 48 21.14 -2.23 15.09
C LEU A 48 21.48 -3.73 15.18
N LYS A 49 22.75 -4.12 15.01
CA LYS A 49 23.18 -5.53 15.14
C LYS A 49 22.95 -6.07 16.55
N VAL A 50 23.25 -5.30 17.59
CA VAL A 50 23.03 -5.72 18.99
C VAL A 50 21.53 -5.81 19.29
N ALA A 51 20.72 -4.87 18.83
CA ALA A 51 19.27 -4.90 18.99
C ALA A 51 18.64 -6.14 18.33
N LEU A 52 19.09 -6.47 17.11
CA LEU A 52 18.65 -7.67 16.40
C LEU A 52 19.05 -8.98 17.10
N ASP A 53 20.27 -9.04 17.65
CA ASP A 53 20.73 -10.20 18.40
C ASP A 53 19.95 -10.36 19.72
N ARG A 54 19.62 -9.26 20.40
CA ARG A 54 18.73 -9.27 21.58
C ARG A 54 17.34 -9.79 21.24
N LEU A 55 16.74 -9.35 20.13
CA LEU A 55 15.43 -9.81 19.68
C LEU A 55 15.42 -11.32 19.40
N ARG A 56 16.49 -11.84 18.78
CA ARG A 56 16.66 -13.27 18.53
C ARG A 56 16.81 -14.08 19.81
N ARG A 57 17.65 -13.63 20.76
CA ARG A 57 17.93 -14.38 22.00
C ARG A 57 16.79 -14.34 23.01
N LYS A 58 16.17 -13.18 23.21
CA LYS A 58 15.17 -12.95 24.27
C LYS A 58 13.76 -13.38 23.86
N TYR A 59 13.41 -13.19 22.59
CA TYR A 59 12.05 -13.43 22.10
C TYR A 59 11.96 -14.59 21.10
N ASN A 60 13.10 -15.22 20.76
CA ASN A 60 13.19 -16.35 19.83
C ASN A 60 12.46 -16.10 18.50
N LEU A 61 12.50 -14.86 18.02
CA LEU A 61 11.87 -14.42 16.78
C LEU A 61 12.92 -14.47 15.64
N PRO A 62 12.84 -15.43 14.70
CA PRO A 62 13.69 -15.44 13.53
C PRO A 62 13.29 -14.26 12.63
N MET A 63 14.20 -13.29 12.47
CA MET A 63 13.98 -12.10 11.64
C MET A 63 14.98 -12.07 10.47
N THR A 64 14.44 -11.82 9.28
CA THR A 64 15.24 -11.58 8.08
C THR A 64 15.50 -10.08 7.93
N THR A 65 16.77 -9.73 7.84
CA THR A 65 17.22 -8.35 7.61
C THR A 65 17.57 -8.18 6.15
N GLY A 66 17.30 -6.97 5.64
CA GLY A 66 17.54 -6.59 4.26
C GLY A 66 17.45 -5.08 4.16
N TRP A 67 17.97 -4.54 3.07
CA TRP A 67 17.88 -3.12 2.75
C TRP A 67 16.40 -2.74 2.53
N PRO A 68 15.95 -1.58 3.05
CA PRO A 68 14.59 -1.13 2.85
C PRO A 68 14.33 -0.91 1.36
N GLN A 69 13.19 -1.40 0.87
CA GLN A 69 12.79 -1.16 -0.52
C GLN A 69 12.21 0.24 -0.66
N VAL A 70 12.59 0.93 -1.74
CA VAL A 70 12.01 2.24 -2.06
C VAL A 70 10.65 2.02 -2.72
N PRO A 71 9.54 2.54 -2.16
CA PRO A 71 8.23 2.44 -2.78
C PRO A 71 8.15 3.38 -3.99
N TYR A 72 8.44 2.84 -5.18
CA TYR A 72 8.25 3.59 -6.41
C TYR A 72 6.76 3.73 -6.71
N LYS A 73 6.33 4.97 -6.97
CA LYS A 73 4.96 5.30 -7.40
C LYS A 73 4.96 5.61 -8.88
N GLU A 74 4.01 5.04 -9.61
CA GLU A 74 3.87 5.25 -11.04
C GLU A 74 2.93 6.42 -11.35
N THR A 75 3.23 7.17 -12.41
CA THR A 75 2.36 8.24 -12.89
C THR A 75 2.34 8.28 -14.41
N ILE A 76 1.18 8.59 -14.97
CA ILE A 76 1.02 8.80 -16.41
C ILE A 76 1.73 10.10 -16.82
N ARG A 77 2.35 10.12 -18.01
CA ARG A 77 3.02 11.32 -18.55
C ARG A 77 2.16 12.10 -19.55
N LYS A 78 1.22 11.42 -20.21
CA LYS A 78 0.36 11.98 -21.26
C LYS A 78 -1.09 11.74 -20.88
N THR A 79 -1.95 12.65 -21.33
CA THR A 79 -3.40 12.47 -21.24
C THR A 79 -3.82 11.28 -22.09
N THR A 80 -4.63 10.38 -21.53
CA THR A 80 -5.13 9.19 -22.23
C THR A 80 -6.63 9.09 -22.02
N SER A 81 -7.36 8.84 -23.10
CA SER A 81 -8.77 8.44 -23.06
C SER A 81 -8.89 6.91 -23.20
N SER A 82 -9.75 6.31 -22.38
CA SER A 82 -10.03 4.87 -22.42
C SER A 82 -11.53 4.62 -22.44
N HIS A 83 -11.94 3.67 -23.27
CA HIS A 83 -13.32 3.26 -23.46
C HIS A 83 -13.48 1.81 -23.00
N GLY A 84 -14.32 1.59 -21.99
CA GLY A 84 -14.58 0.28 -21.40
C GLY A 84 -16.04 -0.10 -21.56
N ARG A 85 -16.32 -1.07 -22.44
CA ARG A 85 -17.64 -1.66 -22.62
C ARG A 85 -17.70 -3.02 -21.92
N TYR A 86 -18.48 -3.11 -20.86
CA TYR A 86 -18.78 -4.37 -20.18
C TYR A 86 -20.14 -4.90 -20.62
N LYS A 87 -20.14 -6.03 -21.33
CA LYS A 87 -21.35 -6.75 -21.73
C LYS A 87 -21.26 -8.19 -21.24
N HIS A 88 -21.95 -8.49 -20.15
CA HIS A 88 -22.10 -9.87 -19.68
C HIS A 88 -23.58 -10.23 -19.65
N GLN A 89 -23.95 -11.21 -20.48
CA GLN A 89 -25.32 -11.73 -20.58
C GLN A 89 -25.28 -13.26 -20.60
N SER A 90 -25.67 -13.87 -19.49
CA SER A 90 -25.88 -15.31 -19.33
C SER A 90 -27.36 -15.55 -19.05
N GLY A 91 -28.21 -15.46 -20.08
CA GLY A 91 -29.59 -15.99 -20.05
C GLY A 91 -30.63 -15.27 -19.19
N GLY A 92 -30.57 -13.94 -19.02
CA GLY A 92 -31.56 -13.16 -18.25
C GLY A 92 -31.32 -11.64 -18.26
N HIS A 93 -31.81 -10.89 -17.26
CA HIS A 93 -31.53 -9.45 -17.09
C HIS A 93 -30.02 -9.18 -17.10
N GLY A 94 -29.52 -8.69 -18.23
CA GLY A 94 -28.08 -8.48 -18.46
C GLY A 94 -27.54 -7.23 -17.80
N GLN A 95 -26.26 -7.27 -17.42
CA GLN A 95 -25.51 -6.08 -17.04
C GLN A 95 -24.84 -5.49 -18.28
N PHE A 96 -25.16 -4.23 -18.56
CA PHE A 96 -24.54 -3.45 -19.62
C PHE A 96 -23.95 -2.19 -19.02
N GLY A 97 -22.65 -2.01 -19.15
CA GLY A 97 -21.94 -0.80 -18.76
C GLY A 97 -21.13 -0.30 -19.93
N ASP A 98 -21.30 0.98 -20.27
CA ASP A 98 -20.44 1.68 -21.19
C ASP A 98 -19.81 2.88 -20.49
N VAL A 99 -18.48 2.95 -20.46
CA VAL A 99 -17.74 3.95 -19.69
C VAL A 99 -16.66 4.57 -20.57
N TYR A 100 -16.69 5.90 -20.66
CA TYR A 100 -15.61 6.71 -21.22
C TYR A 100 -14.87 7.39 -20.08
N LEU A 101 -13.56 7.21 -20.02
CA LEU A 101 -12.66 7.80 -19.03
C LEU A 101 -11.63 8.65 -19.75
N GLU A 102 -11.45 9.89 -19.30
CA GLU A 102 -10.33 10.74 -19.70
C GLU A 102 -9.43 10.95 -18.49
N ILE A 103 -8.17 10.51 -18.60
CA ILE A 103 -7.21 10.54 -17.51
C ILE A 103 -6.12 11.56 -17.86
N LYS A 104 -5.98 12.61 -17.05
CA LYS A 104 -4.99 13.68 -17.23
C LYS A 104 -3.89 13.58 -16.17
N PRO A 105 -2.61 13.72 -16.55
CA PRO A 105 -1.52 13.82 -15.58
C PRO A 105 -1.60 15.14 -14.81
N GLN A 106 -1.21 15.11 -13.53
CA GLN A 106 -1.13 16.30 -12.66
C GLN A 106 0.32 16.59 -12.27
N HIS A 107 0.56 17.77 -11.70
CA HIS A 107 1.91 18.14 -11.31
C HIS A 107 2.38 17.28 -10.12
N ARG A 108 3.69 17.06 -10.04
CA ARG A 108 4.28 16.27 -8.94
C ARG A 108 3.95 16.94 -7.60
N GLY A 109 3.41 16.17 -6.66
CA GLY A 109 3.05 16.64 -5.31
C GLY A 109 1.63 17.16 -5.15
N GLU A 110 0.84 17.32 -6.21
CA GLU A 110 -0.55 17.80 -6.12
C GLU A 110 -1.55 16.73 -5.63
N GLY A 111 -1.07 15.50 -5.40
CA GLY A 111 -1.91 14.38 -4.97
C GLY A 111 -2.93 13.99 -6.03
N PHE A 112 -4.07 13.44 -5.59
CA PHE A 112 -5.17 13.06 -6.48
C PHE A 112 -6.27 14.13 -6.42
N ARG A 113 -6.32 15.05 -7.40
CA ARG A 113 -7.42 16.04 -7.49
C ARG A 113 -8.66 15.49 -8.22
N GLU A 114 -9.79 16.02 -7.77
CA GLU A 114 -11.19 15.72 -8.07
C GLU A 114 -11.50 15.32 -9.53
N PHE A 115 -12.33 14.28 -9.69
CA PHE A 115 -12.87 13.86 -10.98
C PHE A 115 -13.87 14.90 -11.53
N GLY A 116 -13.55 15.50 -12.68
CA GLY A 116 -14.50 16.27 -13.47
C GLY A 116 -15.63 15.36 -13.97
N ARG A 117 -16.86 15.58 -13.49
CA ARG A 117 -18.01 14.76 -13.87
C ARG A 117 -18.64 15.28 -15.15
N THR A 118 -18.27 14.70 -16.29
CA THR A 118 -19.03 14.89 -17.54
C THR A 118 -19.97 13.69 -17.73
N ARG A 119 -21.26 13.89 -17.47
CA ARG A 119 -22.28 12.83 -17.47
C ARG A 119 -23.02 12.78 -18.81
N VAL A 120 -23.08 11.60 -19.41
CA VAL A 120 -23.98 11.30 -20.55
C VAL A 120 -24.67 9.95 -20.25
N GLY A 121 -25.71 9.92 -19.39
CA GLY A 121 -26.52 8.70 -19.16
C GLY A 121 -26.93 8.37 -17.71
N LYS A 122 -27.76 7.32 -17.55
CA LYS A 122 -28.53 6.94 -16.34
C LYS A 122 -27.69 6.67 -15.08
N GLU A 123 -28.17 7.17 -13.94
CA GLU A 123 -27.49 7.37 -12.64
C GLU A 123 -26.90 6.15 -11.89
N LYS A 124 -27.30 4.90 -12.19
CA LYS A 124 -27.09 3.78 -11.24
C LYS A 124 -25.77 3.00 -11.37
N PHE A 125 -24.96 3.22 -12.40
CA PHE A 125 -23.70 2.46 -12.64
C PHE A 125 -22.43 3.12 -12.10
N PHE A 126 -22.52 4.38 -11.65
CA PHE A 126 -21.36 5.22 -11.36
C PHE A 126 -20.58 4.72 -10.13
N THR A 127 -21.24 4.33 -9.04
CA THR A 127 -20.55 4.04 -7.77
C THR A 127 -19.59 2.85 -7.83
N ASN A 128 -19.92 1.80 -8.58
CA ASN A 128 -19.08 0.60 -8.70
C ASN A 128 -17.91 0.77 -9.68
N VAL A 129 -18.12 1.47 -10.80
CA VAL A 129 -17.05 1.77 -11.77
C VAL A 129 -15.99 2.66 -11.14
N PHE A 130 -16.41 3.64 -10.34
CA PHE A 130 -15.50 4.54 -9.64
C PHE A 130 -14.65 3.79 -8.63
N ARG A 131 -15.25 2.89 -7.85
CA ARG A 131 -14.52 2.05 -6.89
C ARG A 131 -13.51 1.13 -7.59
N CYS A 132 -13.85 0.57 -8.75
CA CYS A 132 -12.96 -0.27 -9.55
C CYS A 132 -11.78 0.52 -10.15
N CYS A 133 -12.04 1.70 -10.71
CA CYS A 133 -11.00 2.58 -11.24
C CYS A 133 -10.07 3.11 -10.13
N PHE A 134 -10.64 3.41 -8.94
CA PHE A 134 -9.86 3.79 -7.76
C PHE A 134 -8.94 2.67 -7.28
N VAL A 135 -9.38 1.40 -7.32
CA VAL A 135 -8.55 0.25 -6.94
C VAL A 135 -7.39 0.08 -7.91
N CYS A 136 -7.62 0.24 -9.22
CA CYS A 136 -6.53 0.19 -10.20
C CYS A 136 -5.51 1.32 -10.01
N ILE A 137 -5.97 2.55 -9.76
CA ILE A 137 -5.07 3.71 -9.61
C ILE A 137 -4.33 3.67 -8.27
N LYS A 138 -4.98 3.25 -7.18
CA LYS A 138 -4.32 3.05 -5.87
C LYS A 138 -3.32 1.89 -5.85
N CYS A 139 -3.39 0.94 -6.79
CA CYS A 139 -2.32 -0.04 -6.95
C CYS A 139 -1.10 0.54 -7.67
N LEU A 140 -1.21 1.68 -8.36
CA LEU A 140 -0.10 2.34 -9.06
C LEU A 140 0.58 3.45 -8.23
N THR A 141 -0.11 4.05 -7.26
CA THR A 141 0.44 5.07 -6.34
C THR A 141 0.53 4.57 -4.91
#